data_AF-A0A8C8DJ63-F1
#
_entry.id   AF-A0A8C8DJ63-F1
#
_cell.length_a   1.000
_cell.length_b   1.000
_cell.length_c   1.000
_cell.angle_alpha   90.00
_cell.angle_beta   90.00
_cell.angle_gamma   90.00
#
_symmetry.space_group_name_H-M   'P 1'
#
loop_
_entity.id
_entity.type
_entity.pdbx_description
1 polymer ?
#
loop_
_entity_poly.entity_id
_entity_poly.type
_entity_poly.pdbx_seq_one_letter_code
_entity_poly.pdbx_strand_id
1 'polypeptide(L)'
;MATTQRWISKYYYNSAETTFQSSYRKRFGPQGPGSAGGRLSSSRLSWHGTPRNISISSPISRTSLGSSTAALLMGSPGDRLDFSADSLLKAQYKETRTNEKMEMMGLNDRFASYIEKVRMLEQQNKVLVAELNQLRGKEPSRLGDIYQDELRELRRQVDNLTTGKARLEIERDNLAADLATLKQRLQDEIVQRQEAENNLNAFRQDVDEASLSRVQLERKIESLQDEINFLKKIHEEELRESQEKVLAQQVHVDLDVSKPDLTAALRDIRLQYENLATSNMQETEEWYRSKFADLTDAANRNGEALRQAKQEANEYRRQIQVLTCDLDALRGTNESLERQLREMEDRCAMETAGYQDTVSRLEEEIQALKEEMARHLQEYQDLLNVKLALDIEIATYRKLLEGEESRITIPVQSFSNLQFRETNLDSKTPEAHVKRSILVRTVETRDGEVCRANAGTKTGS
;
A
#
# COMPACT_ATOMS: atom_id res chain seq x y z
N MET A 1 9.24 34.97 -61.27
CA MET A 1 8.28 34.24 -60.40
C MET A 1 8.53 32.74 -60.54
N ALA A 2 9.22 32.08 -59.61
CA ALA A 2 9.49 30.63 -59.71
C ALA A 2 9.88 29.93 -58.39
N THR A 3 10.54 30.63 -57.45
CA THR A 3 11.21 30.01 -56.29
C THR A 3 10.44 30.09 -54.96
N THR A 4 9.42 30.94 -54.83
CA THR A 4 8.69 31.16 -53.57
C THR A 4 7.58 30.13 -53.30
N GLN A 5 7.04 29.45 -54.30
CA GLN A 5 5.90 28.54 -54.12
C GLN A 5 6.24 27.18 -53.47
N ARG A 6 7.52 26.78 -53.39
CA ARG A 6 7.90 25.47 -52.84
C ARG A 6 7.85 25.33 -51.32
N TRP A 7 7.73 26.44 -50.58
CA TRP A 7 7.69 26.42 -49.10
C TRP A 7 6.27 26.36 -48.52
N ILE A 8 5.27 26.94 -49.19
CA ILE A 8 3.89 27.01 -48.69
C ILE A 8 3.22 25.62 -48.71
N SER A 9 3.46 24.83 -49.77
CA SER A 9 2.82 23.52 -49.97
C SER A 9 3.25 22.42 -48.98
N LYS A 10 4.19 22.69 -48.05
CA LYS A 10 4.67 21.68 -47.08
C LYS A 10 4.13 21.88 -45.66
N TYR A 11 3.37 22.94 -45.40
CA TYR A 11 2.80 23.25 -44.09
C TYR A 11 1.30 22.94 -43.95
N TYR A 12 0.64 22.47 -45.01
CA TYR A 12 -0.80 22.20 -45.06
C TYR A 12 -1.18 20.71 -45.20
N TYR A 13 -0.25 19.80 -44.88
CA TYR A 13 -0.46 18.35 -45.03
C TYR A 13 0.24 17.54 -43.92
N ASN A 14 -0.09 17.83 -42.65
CA ASN A 14 0.19 16.96 -41.48
C ASN A 14 -0.57 17.41 -40.21
N SER A 15 -1.89 17.64 -40.32
CA SER A 15 -2.79 17.87 -39.17
C SER A 15 -4.04 16.98 -39.23
N ALA A 16 -3.83 15.70 -39.53
CA ALA A 16 -4.83 14.65 -39.44
C ALA A 16 -4.24 13.42 -38.75
N GLU A 17 -5.06 12.73 -37.95
CA GLU A 17 -4.81 11.40 -37.39
C GLU A 17 -3.59 11.22 -36.45
N THR A 18 -3.67 11.81 -35.26
CA THR A 18 -3.01 11.26 -34.05
C THR A 18 -4.06 10.77 -33.04
N THR A 19 -4.64 9.59 -33.30
CA THR A 19 -5.59 8.94 -32.39
C THR A 19 -4.91 8.56 -31.07
N PHE A 20 -5.30 9.20 -29.96
CA PHE A 20 -4.89 8.79 -28.62
C PHE A 20 -5.58 7.46 -28.23
N GLN A 21 -4.92 6.32 -28.48
CA GLN A 21 -5.37 5.04 -27.95
C GLN A 21 -5.06 4.94 -26.44
N SER A 22 -6.07 5.17 -25.60
CA SER A 22 -5.96 4.97 -24.15
C SER A 22 -5.83 3.47 -23.83
N SER A 23 -4.61 3.05 -23.50
CA SER A 23 -4.25 1.64 -23.28
C SER A 23 -4.56 1.14 -21.87
N TYR A 24 -5.77 1.39 -21.35
CA TYR A 24 -6.16 1.02 -19.97
C TYR A 24 -7.57 0.41 -19.82
N ARG A 25 -7.98 -0.50 -20.73
CA ARG A 25 -9.16 -1.35 -20.47
C ARG A 25 -9.15 -2.71 -21.19
N LYS A 26 -8.65 -3.77 -20.53
CA LYS A 26 -8.91 -5.18 -20.94
C LYS A 26 -8.53 -6.27 -19.92
N ARG A 27 -9.22 -6.34 -18.78
CA ARG A 27 -9.56 -7.62 -18.11
C ARG A 27 -10.99 -7.51 -17.55
N PHE A 28 -11.69 -8.65 -17.55
CA PHE A 28 -13.11 -8.83 -17.18
C PHE A 28 -14.11 -8.13 -18.12
N GLY A 29 -15.10 -8.90 -18.56
CA GLY A 29 -16.21 -8.46 -19.41
C GLY A 29 -17.56 -8.74 -18.75
N PRO A 30 -18.67 -8.34 -19.38
CA PRO A 30 -20.00 -8.49 -18.79
C PRO A 30 -20.54 -9.93 -18.90
N GLN A 31 -21.30 -10.35 -17.90
CA GLN A 31 -22.36 -11.35 -18.08
C GLN A 31 -23.72 -10.73 -17.71
N GLY A 32 -24.77 -11.21 -18.38
CA GLY A 32 -26.15 -10.78 -18.18
C GLY A 32 -26.84 -11.47 -16.99
N PRO A 33 -28.15 -11.21 -16.80
CA PRO A 33 -28.84 -11.51 -15.55
C PRO A 33 -29.32 -12.97 -15.42
N GLY A 34 -29.29 -13.48 -14.19
CA GLY A 34 -29.95 -14.70 -13.72
C GLY A 34 -30.71 -14.42 -12.41
N SER A 35 -31.78 -15.18 -12.12
CA SER A 35 -32.81 -14.72 -11.17
C SER A 35 -33.03 -15.62 -9.94
N ALA A 36 -33.31 -14.96 -8.82
CA ALA A 36 -34.15 -15.35 -7.68
C ALA A 36 -33.86 -16.63 -6.84
N GLY A 37 -34.15 -16.51 -5.54
CA GLY A 37 -34.30 -17.62 -4.59
C GLY A 37 -33.03 -17.95 -3.79
N GLY A 38 -33.06 -18.09 -2.46
CA GLY A 38 -34.17 -17.94 -1.51
C GLY A 38 -33.65 -17.82 -0.06
N ARG A 39 -34.53 -17.48 0.89
CA ARG A 39 -34.18 -17.33 2.32
C ARG A 39 -34.49 -18.62 3.12
N LEU A 40 -33.85 -18.71 4.29
CA LEU A 40 -34.37 -19.19 5.60
C LEU A 40 -33.69 -20.40 6.27
N SER A 41 -33.34 -20.14 7.54
CA SER A 41 -33.51 -20.99 8.72
C SER A 41 -32.50 -22.09 9.07
N SER A 42 -32.29 -22.20 10.37
CA SER A 42 -31.55 -23.21 11.10
C SER A 42 -32.49 -24.32 11.62
N SER A 43 -31.94 -25.51 11.96
CA SER A 43 -32.02 -26.08 13.32
C SER A 43 -31.62 -27.57 13.44
N ARG A 44 -30.95 -27.90 14.55
CA ARG A 44 -31.04 -29.13 15.39
C ARG A 44 -30.64 -30.53 14.85
N LEU A 45 -29.58 -31.06 15.47
CA LEU A 45 -29.50 -32.33 16.25
C LEU A 45 -30.00 -33.69 15.66
N SER A 46 -29.07 -34.65 15.49
CA SER A 46 -29.15 -36.08 15.94
C SER A 46 -27.92 -36.85 15.39
N TRP A 47 -26.98 -37.41 16.17
CA TRP A 47 -27.04 -38.66 16.96
C TRP A 47 -27.27 -39.98 16.17
N HIS A 48 -26.19 -40.49 15.55
CA HIS A 48 -25.84 -41.91 15.29
C HIS A 48 -24.31 -41.94 15.00
N GLY A 49 -23.52 -43.02 15.08
CA GLY A 49 -23.70 -44.42 15.49
C GLY A 49 -22.42 -45.20 15.11
N THR A 50 -21.80 -45.95 16.03
CA THR A 50 -20.46 -46.62 15.87
C THR A 50 -20.60 -48.01 15.16
N PRO A 51 -19.53 -48.77 14.76
CA PRO A 51 -18.58 -49.46 15.68
C PRO A 51 -17.16 -49.88 15.13
N ARG A 52 -16.39 -50.65 15.96
CA ARG A 52 -15.19 -51.51 15.68
C ARG A 52 -13.80 -50.81 15.66
N ASN A 53 -12.64 -51.41 16.03
CA ASN A 53 -12.20 -52.69 16.66
C ASN A 53 -10.67 -52.58 17.04
N ILE A 54 -9.95 -53.41 17.80
CA ILE A 54 -10.18 -54.35 18.94
C ILE A 54 -8.81 -54.67 19.61
N SER A 55 -8.68 -54.58 20.95
CA SER A 55 -7.75 -55.35 21.85
C SER A 55 -7.91 -54.79 23.29
N ILE A 56 -8.19 -55.53 24.39
CA ILE A 56 -7.90 -56.90 24.86
C ILE A 56 -6.51 -57.06 25.51
N SER A 57 -6.48 -56.99 26.84
CA SER A 57 -5.68 -57.83 27.73
C SER A 57 -6.41 -57.96 29.09
N SER A 58 -6.24 -59.09 29.79
CA SER A 58 -7.07 -59.45 30.96
C SER A 58 -6.26 -59.54 32.26
N PRO A 59 -6.85 -59.26 33.44
CA PRO A 59 -6.19 -59.47 34.72
C PRO A 59 -6.14 -60.96 35.10
N ILE A 60 -5.18 -61.34 35.94
CA ILE A 60 -5.09 -62.68 36.53
C ILE A 60 -5.47 -62.61 38.02
N SER A 61 -6.53 -63.32 38.39
CA SER A 61 -6.82 -63.69 39.78
C SER A 61 -6.30 -65.10 40.05
N ARG A 62 -5.90 -65.40 41.29
CA ARG A 62 -5.69 -66.78 41.76
C ARG A 62 -6.36 -67.00 43.11
N THR A 63 -7.30 -67.94 43.12
CA THR A 63 -7.96 -68.50 44.31
C THR A 63 -7.35 -69.85 44.65
N SER A 64 -7.33 -70.23 45.92
CA SER A 64 -7.20 -71.64 46.33
C SER A 64 -7.91 -71.90 47.65
N LEU A 65 -8.77 -72.92 47.66
CA LEU A 65 -9.29 -73.58 48.87
C LEU A 65 -8.13 -74.37 49.54
N GLY A 66 -8.16 -74.80 50.80
CA GLY A 66 -9.23 -74.75 51.79
C GLY A 66 -9.78 -76.15 52.13
N SER A 67 -9.14 -76.89 53.05
CA SER A 67 -9.76 -78.07 53.70
C SER A 67 -9.07 -78.52 55.01
N SER A 68 -9.89 -78.58 56.08
CA SER A 68 -10.04 -79.68 57.05
C SER A 68 -8.86 -80.28 57.86
N THR A 69 -8.90 -79.98 59.17
CA THR A 69 -8.88 -80.93 60.33
C THR A 69 -7.75 -81.96 60.54
N ALA A 70 -7.04 -81.83 61.68
CA ALA A 70 -7.04 -82.81 62.79
C ALA A 70 -6.43 -82.17 64.07
N ALA A 71 -6.55 -82.81 65.24
CA ALA A 71 -6.09 -82.28 66.53
C ALA A 71 -5.53 -83.39 67.45
N LEU A 72 -5.28 -83.04 68.73
CA LEU A 72 -4.77 -83.88 69.84
C LEU A 72 -3.24 -84.08 69.89
N LEU A 73 -2.60 -84.30 71.04
CA LEU A 73 -2.60 -83.63 72.37
C LEU A 73 -1.56 -84.35 73.26
N MET A 74 -0.68 -83.61 73.95
CA MET A 74 0.06 -83.97 75.19
C MET A 74 0.79 -85.34 75.33
N GLY A 75 2.03 -85.32 75.85
CA GLY A 75 2.58 -86.49 76.56
C GLY A 75 4.10 -86.65 76.57
N SER A 76 4.71 -86.42 77.73
CA SER A 76 6.04 -86.93 78.13
C SER A 76 5.87 -87.41 79.58
N PRO A 77 6.30 -88.64 79.96
CA PRO A 77 7.72 -88.81 80.32
C PRO A 77 8.32 -90.23 80.10
N GLY A 78 9.61 -90.36 80.38
CA GLY A 78 10.08 -91.42 81.29
C GLY A 78 10.43 -92.80 80.72
N ASP A 79 11.64 -92.89 80.15
CA ASP A 79 12.64 -93.93 80.45
C ASP A 79 12.18 -95.40 80.67
N ARG A 80 12.50 -96.26 79.69
CA ARG A 80 13.23 -97.54 79.92
C ARG A 80 13.84 -98.08 78.63
N LEU A 81 14.97 -98.78 78.77
CA LEU A 81 15.81 -99.25 77.66
C LEU A 81 15.20 -100.46 76.92
N ASP A 82 15.06 -100.33 75.59
CA ASP A 82 14.97 -101.48 74.65
C ASP A 82 15.83 -101.19 73.41
N PHE A 83 16.94 -101.94 73.29
CA PHE A 83 17.94 -101.74 72.23
C PHE A 83 17.53 -102.27 70.85
N SER A 84 16.37 -102.93 70.71
CA SER A 84 15.88 -103.34 69.39
C SER A 84 15.11 -102.21 68.69
N ALA A 85 14.36 -101.39 69.43
CA ALA A 85 13.57 -100.28 68.86
C ALA A 85 14.47 -99.11 68.39
N ASP A 86 15.51 -98.78 69.15
CA ASP A 86 16.43 -97.67 68.86
C ASP A 86 17.22 -97.87 67.55
N SER A 87 17.46 -99.11 67.12
CA SER A 87 18.05 -99.43 65.82
C SER A 87 17.10 -99.09 64.65
N LEU A 88 15.82 -99.43 64.81
CA LEU A 88 14.78 -99.18 63.80
C LEU A 88 14.42 -97.69 63.73
N LEU A 89 14.38 -97.00 64.89
CA LEU A 89 14.29 -95.55 64.95
C LEU A 89 15.51 -94.86 64.33
N LYS A 90 16.75 -95.36 64.52
CA LYS A 90 17.94 -94.84 63.82
C LYS A 90 17.92 -95.13 62.31
N ALA A 91 17.27 -96.20 61.86
CA ALA A 91 17.04 -96.44 60.44
C ALA A 91 16.06 -95.40 59.88
N GLN A 92 14.91 -95.20 60.51
CA GLN A 92 13.96 -94.14 60.14
C GLN A 92 14.59 -92.73 60.22
N TYR A 93 15.40 -92.42 61.24
CA TYR A 93 16.07 -91.11 61.35
C TYR A 93 17.17 -90.90 60.30
N LYS A 94 17.73 -91.98 59.76
CA LYS A 94 18.60 -91.89 58.57
C LYS A 94 17.75 -91.68 57.32
N GLU A 95 16.63 -92.40 57.19
CA GLU A 95 15.73 -92.33 56.04
C GLU A 95 15.05 -90.95 55.91
N THR A 96 14.49 -90.41 56.98
CA THR A 96 13.97 -89.03 57.03
C THR A 96 15.07 -88.03 56.73
N ARG A 97 16.26 -88.15 57.34
CA ARG A 97 17.38 -87.26 57.06
C ARG A 97 17.93 -87.39 55.64
N THR A 98 17.80 -88.54 54.97
CA THR A 98 18.10 -88.67 53.53
C THR A 98 17.00 -88.09 52.67
N ASN A 99 15.74 -88.16 53.07
CA ASN A 99 14.63 -87.52 52.37
C ASN A 99 14.71 -85.99 52.52
N GLU A 100 14.89 -85.45 53.73
CA GLU A 100 15.19 -84.03 53.99
C GLU A 100 16.40 -83.56 53.17
N LYS A 101 17.47 -84.37 53.08
CA LYS A 101 18.64 -84.04 52.25
C LYS A 101 18.30 -84.06 50.76
N MET A 102 17.46 -84.98 50.29
CA MET A 102 17.01 -85.06 48.90
C MET A 102 16.04 -83.92 48.54
N GLU A 103 15.16 -83.52 49.46
CA GLU A 103 14.29 -82.35 49.34
C GLU A 103 15.12 -81.06 49.34
N MET A 104 16.09 -80.92 50.24
CA MET A 104 17.03 -79.79 50.25
C MET A 104 17.89 -79.76 48.98
N MET A 105 18.27 -80.90 48.42
CA MET A 105 18.91 -80.97 47.10
C MET A 105 17.97 -80.53 45.98
N GLY A 106 16.73 -81.05 45.92
CA GLY A 106 15.73 -80.64 44.94
C GLY A 106 15.29 -79.17 45.05
N LEU A 107 15.31 -78.59 46.25
CA LEU A 107 15.13 -77.17 46.49
C LEU A 107 16.36 -76.37 46.04
N ASN A 108 17.57 -76.85 46.31
CA ASN A 108 18.81 -76.19 45.87
C ASN A 108 18.97 -76.23 44.35
N ASP A 109 18.61 -77.33 43.68
CA ASP A 109 18.56 -77.42 42.22
C ASP A 109 17.51 -76.46 41.62
N ARG A 110 16.36 -76.32 42.27
CA ARG A 110 15.36 -75.29 41.91
C ARG A 110 15.92 -73.88 42.10
N PHE A 111 16.61 -73.58 43.21
CA PHE A 111 17.26 -72.29 43.42
C PHE A 111 18.39 -72.03 42.41
N ALA A 112 19.20 -73.03 42.06
CA ALA A 112 20.21 -72.93 41.01
C ALA A 112 19.56 -72.62 39.65
N SER A 113 18.47 -73.31 39.30
CA SER A 113 17.71 -73.03 38.07
C SER A 113 17.08 -71.62 38.07
N TYR A 114 16.70 -71.11 39.24
CA TYR A 114 16.16 -69.75 39.40
C TYR A 114 17.26 -68.69 39.28
N ILE A 115 18.42 -68.90 39.92
CA ILE A 115 19.61 -68.03 39.81
C ILE A 115 20.09 -67.97 38.36
N GLU A 116 20.14 -69.10 37.67
CA GLU A 116 20.55 -69.13 36.27
C GLU A 116 19.50 -68.48 35.35
N LYS A 117 18.20 -68.63 35.65
CA LYS A 117 17.13 -67.88 34.97
C LYS A 117 17.22 -66.37 35.23
N VAL A 118 17.55 -65.94 36.46
CA VAL A 118 17.77 -64.52 36.79
C VAL A 118 18.99 -64.00 36.03
N ARG A 119 20.11 -64.74 35.97
CA ARG A 119 21.28 -64.39 35.14
C ARG A 119 20.95 -64.27 33.66
N MET A 120 20.16 -65.21 33.12
CA MET A 120 19.66 -65.14 31.74
C MET A 120 18.84 -63.87 31.50
N LEU A 121 17.91 -63.55 32.41
CA LEU A 121 17.09 -62.34 32.32
C LEU A 121 17.91 -61.05 32.50
N GLU A 122 18.88 -61.02 33.41
CA GLU A 122 19.81 -59.90 33.57
C GLU A 122 20.67 -59.70 32.31
N GLN A 123 21.15 -60.78 31.70
CA GLN A 123 21.98 -60.72 30.50
C GLN A 123 21.13 -60.28 29.30
N GLN A 124 19.91 -60.78 29.16
CA GLN A 124 18.94 -60.30 28.16
C GLN A 124 18.62 -58.81 28.38
N ASN A 125 18.39 -58.37 29.63
CA ASN A 125 18.12 -56.97 29.94
C ASN A 125 19.33 -56.07 29.66
N LYS A 126 20.57 -56.52 29.94
CA LYS A 126 21.80 -55.81 29.54
C LYS A 126 21.91 -55.66 28.02
N VAL A 127 21.55 -56.71 27.25
CA VAL A 127 21.51 -56.64 25.78
C VAL A 127 20.42 -55.68 25.30
N LEU A 128 19.19 -55.78 25.81
CA LEU A 128 18.08 -54.88 25.46
C LEU A 128 18.38 -53.41 25.80
N VAL A 129 19.05 -53.14 26.94
CA VAL A 129 19.50 -51.78 27.30
C VAL A 129 20.62 -51.29 26.38
N ALA A 130 21.53 -52.16 25.94
CA ALA A 130 22.55 -51.80 24.95
C ALA A 130 21.92 -51.51 23.57
N GLU A 131 20.96 -52.33 23.13
CA GLU A 131 20.19 -52.13 21.89
C GLU A 131 19.35 -50.86 21.93
N LEU A 132 18.64 -50.59 23.03
CA LEU A 132 17.84 -49.37 23.23
C LEU A 132 18.73 -48.12 23.20
N ASN A 133 19.89 -48.15 23.86
CA ASN A 133 20.85 -47.05 23.78
C ASN A 133 21.44 -46.90 22.36
N GLN A 134 21.69 -48.00 21.65
CA GLN A 134 22.15 -47.95 20.26
C GLN A 134 21.06 -47.44 19.30
N LEU A 135 19.79 -47.65 19.61
CA LEU A 135 18.64 -47.13 18.86
C LEU A 135 18.38 -45.65 19.18
N ARG A 136 18.49 -45.21 20.44
CA ARG A 136 18.46 -43.77 20.79
C ARG A 136 19.63 -43.01 20.18
N GLY A 137 20.81 -43.60 20.11
CA GLY A 137 21.95 -43.07 19.34
C GLY A 137 21.74 -43.05 17.82
N LYS A 138 20.62 -43.61 17.32
CA LYS A 138 20.17 -43.59 15.92
C LYS A 138 18.81 -42.88 15.75
N GLU A 139 18.24 -42.30 16.81
CA GLU A 139 17.07 -41.42 16.67
C GLU A 139 17.45 -40.24 15.76
N PRO A 140 16.53 -39.73 14.93
CA PRO A 140 16.90 -39.07 13.68
C PRO A 140 17.29 -37.60 13.85
N SER A 141 18.33 -37.31 14.64
CA SER A 141 18.99 -35.99 14.71
C SER A 141 19.21 -35.46 13.30
N ARG A 142 19.84 -36.26 12.43
CA ARG A 142 20.13 -35.91 11.03
C ARG A 142 18.92 -35.37 10.25
N LEU A 143 17.70 -35.83 10.53
CA LEU A 143 16.50 -35.32 9.87
C LEU A 143 16.07 -33.96 10.45
N GLY A 144 16.14 -33.80 11.77
CA GLY A 144 15.97 -32.51 12.44
C GLY A 144 17.06 -31.49 12.06
N ASP A 145 18.28 -31.96 11.84
CA ASP A 145 19.43 -31.14 11.41
C ASP A 145 19.22 -30.63 9.98
N ILE A 146 18.76 -31.49 9.06
CA ILE A 146 18.38 -31.10 7.68
C ILE A 146 17.23 -30.08 7.70
N TYR A 147 16.15 -30.31 8.45
CA TYR A 147 15.06 -29.33 8.54
C TYR A 147 15.49 -28.02 9.23
N GLN A 148 16.49 -28.04 10.11
CA GLN A 148 17.10 -26.83 10.67
C GLN A 148 18.02 -26.10 9.68
N ASP A 149 18.75 -26.83 8.81
CA ASP A 149 19.51 -26.25 7.70
C ASP A 149 18.57 -25.57 6.68
N GLU A 150 17.50 -26.27 6.27
CA GLU A 150 16.45 -25.73 5.39
C GLU A 150 15.77 -24.51 6.01
N LEU A 151 15.40 -24.56 7.29
CA LEU A 151 14.80 -23.42 8.00
C LEU A 151 15.77 -22.23 8.12
N ARG A 152 17.09 -22.48 8.29
CA ARG A 152 18.11 -21.42 8.29
C ARG A 152 18.29 -20.80 6.91
N GLU A 153 18.29 -21.60 5.84
CA GLU A 153 18.38 -21.11 4.47
C GLU A 153 17.12 -20.33 4.05
N LEU A 154 15.92 -20.81 4.39
CA LEU A 154 14.66 -20.10 4.15
C LEU A 154 14.62 -18.75 4.88
N ARG A 155 15.09 -18.68 6.13
CA ARG A 155 15.24 -17.40 6.85
C ARG A 155 16.21 -16.47 6.14
N ARG A 156 17.39 -16.96 5.76
CA ARG A 156 18.38 -16.19 4.99
C ARG A 156 17.81 -15.67 3.67
N GLN A 157 16.97 -16.45 2.98
CA GLN A 157 16.26 -16.01 1.78
C GLN A 157 15.23 -14.92 2.07
N VAL A 158 14.45 -15.02 3.15
CA VAL A 158 13.54 -13.96 3.61
C VAL A 158 14.30 -12.68 3.96
N ASP A 159 15.45 -12.76 4.64
CA ASP A 159 16.29 -11.61 4.97
C ASP A 159 16.87 -10.94 3.71
N ASN A 160 17.35 -11.74 2.74
CA ASN A 160 17.83 -11.26 1.44
C ASN A 160 16.70 -10.58 0.63
N LEU A 161 15.49 -11.16 0.61
CA LEU A 161 14.34 -10.58 -0.08
C LEU A 161 13.83 -9.32 0.62
N THR A 162 13.86 -9.26 1.95
CA THR A 162 13.45 -8.09 2.73
C THR A 162 14.43 -6.93 2.53
N THR A 163 15.73 -7.19 2.57
CA THR A 163 16.77 -6.17 2.29
C THR A 163 16.79 -5.74 0.82
N GLY A 164 16.54 -6.66 -0.12
CA GLY A 164 16.35 -6.34 -1.54
C GLY A 164 15.12 -5.48 -1.79
N LYS A 165 13.99 -5.82 -1.17
CA LYS A 165 12.75 -5.03 -1.21
C LYS A 165 12.99 -3.61 -0.68
N ALA A 166 13.59 -3.46 0.49
CA ALA A 166 13.86 -2.15 1.10
C ALA A 166 14.75 -1.25 0.21
N ARG A 167 15.72 -1.82 -0.51
CA ARG A 167 16.51 -1.08 -1.51
C ARG A 167 15.66 -0.61 -2.69
N LEU A 168 14.82 -1.48 -3.25
CA LEU A 168 13.93 -1.14 -4.36
C LEU A 168 12.86 -0.10 -3.96
N GLU A 169 12.40 -0.12 -2.70
CA GLU A 169 11.50 0.91 -2.17
C GLU A 169 12.19 2.29 -2.08
N ILE A 170 13.44 2.34 -1.61
CA ILE A 170 14.26 3.57 -1.61
C ILE A 170 14.56 4.05 -3.03
N GLU A 171 14.95 3.16 -3.95
CA GLU A 171 15.19 3.51 -5.37
C GLU A 171 13.92 4.06 -6.04
N ARG A 172 12.75 3.46 -5.75
CA ARG A 172 11.44 3.96 -6.18
C ARG A 172 11.17 5.36 -5.63
N ASP A 173 11.41 5.62 -4.35
CA ASP A 173 11.11 6.92 -3.73
C ASP A 173 12.05 8.03 -4.23
N ASN A 174 13.34 7.70 -4.45
CA ASN A 174 14.29 8.60 -5.10
C ASN A 174 13.83 8.96 -6.53
N LEU A 175 13.47 7.95 -7.34
CA LEU A 175 12.95 8.18 -8.70
C LEU A 175 11.61 8.93 -8.70
N ALA A 176 10.76 8.76 -7.68
CA ALA A 176 9.53 9.53 -7.53
C ALA A 176 9.81 11.00 -7.21
N ALA A 177 10.80 11.29 -6.37
CA ALA A 177 11.27 12.65 -6.09
C ALA A 177 11.92 13.30 -7.32
N ASP A 178 12.77 12.58 -8.05
CA ASP A 178 13.35 13.05 -9.32
C ASP A 178 12.26 13.38 -10.34
N LEU A 179 11.27 12.49 -10.52
CA LEU A 179 10.12 12.74 -11.40
C LEU A 179 9.26 13.92 -10.93
N ALA A 180 9.17 14.19 -9.62
CA ALA A 180 8.48 15.37 -9.09
C ALA A 180 9.24 16.67 -9.41
N THR A 181 10.56 16.72 -9.16
CA THR A 181 11.37 17.90 -9.48
C THR A 181 11.47 18.18 -10.98
N LEU A 182 11.54 17.13 -11.82
CA LEU A 182 11.49 17.27 -13.27
C LEU A 182 10.13 17.79 -13.77
N LYS A 183 9.02 17.33 -13.18
CA LYS A 183 7.68 17.87 -13.47
C LYS A 183 7.55 19.33 -13.06
N GLN A 184 8.09 19.72 -11.90
CA GLN A 184 8.10 21.11 -11.46
C GLN A 184 8.87 22.00 -12.44
N ARG A 185 10.13 21.65 -12.75
CA ARG A 185 10.96 22.38 -13.72
C ARG A 185 10.28 22.50 -15.09
N LEU A 186 9.56 21.48 -15.54
CA LEU A 186 8.81 21.54 -16.79
C LEU A 186 7.64 22.54 -16.72
N GLN A 187 6.96 22.68 -15.59
CA GLN A 187 5.94 23.73 -15.41
C GLN A 187 6.58 25.12 -15.36
N ASP A 188 7.69 25.28 -14.63
CA ASP A 188 8.43 26.54 -14.52
C ASP A 188 8.92 27.02 -15.91
N GLU A 189 9.41 26.10 -16.75
CA GLU A 189 9.83 26.35 -18.13
C GLU A 189 8.64 26.67 -19.06
N ILE A 190 7.49 26.01 -18.88
CA ILE A 190 6.26 26.32 -19.63
C ILE A 190 5.77 27.74 -19.32
N VAL A 191 5.82 28.16 -18.05
CA VAL A 191 5.46 29.53 -17.64
C VAL A 191 6.45 30.54 -18.23
N GLN A 192 7.76 30.32 -18.09
CA GLN A 192 8.78 31.21 -18.66
C GLN A 192 8.67 31.33 -20.19
N ARG A 193 8.39 30.23 -20.90
CA ARG A 193 8.11 30.25 -22.35
C ARG A 193 6.86 31.09 -22.67
N GLN A 194 5.79 30.95 -21.88
CA GLN A 194 4.57 31.73 -22.09
C GLN A 194 4.78 33.22 -21.82
N GLU A 195 5.54 33.59 -20.79
CA GLU A 195 5.94 34.97 -20.51
C GLU A 195 6.81 35.54 -21.64
N ALA A 196 7.78 34.77 -22.14
CA ALA A 196 8.61 35.16 -23.28
C ALA A 196 7.80 35.34 -24.57
N GLU A 197 6.82 34.46 -24.84
CA GLU A 197 5.92 34.57 -26.00
C GLU A 197 4.96 35.77 -25.87
N ASN A 198 4.47 36.06 -24.67
CA ASN A 198 3.66 37.26 -24.39
C ASN A 198 4.48 38.54 -24.60
N ASN A 199 5.70 38.62 -24.05
CA ASN A 199 6.60 39.76 -24.21
C ASN A 199 7.00 39.97 -25.68
N LEU A 200 7.27 38.89 -26.42
CA LEU A 200 7.58 38.94 -27.86
C LEU A 200 6.39 39.44 -28.70
N ASN A 201 5.16 39.11 -28.31
CA ASN A 201 3.96 39.64 -28.96
C ASN A 201 3.72 41.12 -28.61
N ALA A 202 4.03 41.56 -27.38
CA ALA A 202 4.00 42.97 -27.01
C ALA A 202 5.01 43.78 -27.85
N PHE A 203 6.28 43.35 -27.91
CA PHE A 203 7.31 44.01 -28.73
C PHE A 203 6.98 44.02 -30.23
N ARG A 204 6.20 43.06 -30.75
CA ARG A 204 5.68 43.13 -32.12
C ARG A 204 4.66 44.26 -32.28
N GLN A 205 3.71 44.37 -31.36
CA GLN A 205 2.74 45.47 -31.37
C GLN A 205 3.43 46.83 -31.26
N ASP A 206 4.44 46.97 -30.39
CA ASP A 206 5.25 48.19 -30.25
C ASP A 206 5.96 48.55 -31.57
N VAL A 207 6.52 47.55 -32.28
CA VAL A 207 7.18 47.73 -33.58
C VAL A 207 6.19 48.08 -34.70
N ASP A 208 4.99 47.53 -34.68
CA ASP A 208 3.92 47.86 -35.64
C ASP A 208 3.38 49.28 -35.40
N GLU A 209 3.22 49.71 -34.14
CA GLU A 209 2.83 51.08 -33.78
C GLU A 209 3.95 52.11 -34.09
N ALA A 210 5.22 51.75 -33.81
CA ALA A 210 6.37 52.55 -34.23
C ALA A 210 6.46 52.65 -35.76
N SER A 211 6.11 51.60 -36.49
CA SER A 211 6.09 51.60 -37.97
C SER A 211 4.93 52.44 -38.52
N LEU A 212 3.73 52.35 -37.91
CA LEU A 212 2.57 53.16 -38.26
C LEU A 212 2.84 54.66 -38.05
N SER A 213 3.36 55.03 -36.89
CA SER A 213 3.70 56.41 -36.55
C SER A 213 4.84 56.96 -37.42
N ARG A 214 5.84 56.13 -37.78
CA ARG A 214 6.86 56.52 -38.78
C ARG A 214 6.23 56.86 -40.13
N VAL A 215 5.33 56.01 -40.65
CA VAL A 215 4.62 56.25 -41.93
C VAL A 215 3.70 57.47 -41.87
N GLN A 216 3.08 57.76 -40.71
CA GLN A 216 2.30 58.99 -40.52
C GLN A 216 3.19 60.25 -40.55
N LEU A 217 4.39 60.19 -39.96
CA LEU A 217 5.37 61.28 -40.00
C LEU A 217 5.99 61.45 -41.39
N GLU A 218 6.29 60.36 -42.10
CA GLU A 218 6.74 60.36 -43.51
C GLU A 218 5.73 61.13 -44.39
N ARG A 219 4.44 60.75 -44.35
CA ARG A 219 3.36 61.45 -45.08
C ARG A 219 3.19 62.92 -44.68
N LYS A 220 3.43 63.25 -43.41
CA LYS A 220 3.37 64.65 -42.94
C LYS A 220 4.57 65.47 -43.43
N ILE A 221 5.73 64.86 -43.59
CA ILE A 221 6.90 65.48 -44.21
C ILE A 221 6.65 65.70 -45.71
N GLU A 222 6.13 64.70 -46.42
CA GLU A 222 5.73 64.81 -47.83
C GLU A 222 4.73 65.96 -48.04
N SER A 223 3.62 65.98 -47.27
CA SER A 223 2.60 67.04 -47.36
C SER A 223 3.15 68.45 -47.05
N LEU A 224 4.10 68.58 -46.12
CA LEU A 224 4.75 69.87 -45.84
C LEU A 224 5.79 70.25 -46.92
N GLN A 225 6.42 69.29 -47.57
CA GLN A 225 7.30 69.54 -48.72
C GLN A 225 6.50 70.01 -49.94
N ASP A 226 5.35 69.40 -50.21
CA ASP A 226 4.44 69.83 -51.27
C ASP A 226 3.91 71.24 -51.04
N GLU A 227 3.50 71.58 -49.81
CA GLU A 227 3.11 72.95 -49.43
C GLU A 227 4.25 73.95 -49.64
N ILE A 228 5.48 73.62 -49.20
CA ILE A 228 6.67 74.46 -49.43
C ILE A 228 6.95 74.63 -50.93
N ASN A 229 6.75 73.59 -51.74
CA ASN A 229 6.96 73.64 -53.19
C ASN A 229 5.85 74.42 -53.91
N PHE A 230 4.62 74.38 -53.41
CA PHE A 230 3.49 75.19 -53.88
C PHE A 230 3.70 76.68 -53.59
N LEU A 231 4.04 77.03 -52.35
CA LEU A 231 4.35 78.41 -51.95
C LEU A 231 5.55 78.99 -52.72
N LYS A 232 6.59 78.19 -52.99
CA LYS A 232 7.70 78.60 -53.85
C LYS A 232 7.26 78.95 -55.27
N LYS A 233 6.43 78.10 -55.90
CA LYS A 233 5.91 78.37 -57.26
C LYS A 233 5.07 79.64 -57.30
N ILE A 234 4.20 79.84 -56.31
CA ILE A 234 3.43 81.09 -56.19
C ILE A 234 4.38 82.29 -56.08
N HIS A 235 5.37 82.25 -55.20
CA HIS A 235 6.31 83.36 -55.05
C HIS A 235 7.20 83.57 -56.29
N GLU A 236 7.58 82.53 -57.02
CA GLU A 236 8.29 82.64 -58.30
C GLU A 236 7.40 83.28 -59.39
N GLU A 237 6.11 82.95 -59.43
CA GLU A 237 5.12 83.55 -60.33
C GLU A 237 4.78 85.01 -59.95
N GLU A 238 4.60 85.32 -58.67
CA GLU A 238 4.42 86.68 -58.14
C GLU A 238 5.65 87.56 -58.42
N LEU A 239 6.86 87.01 -58.27
CA LEU A 239 8.10 87.73 -58.56
C LEU A 239 8.26 87.97 -60.06
N ARG A 240 7.92 86.98 -60.91
CA ARG A 240 7.89 87.12 -62.37
C ARG A 240 6.87 88.17 -62.80
N GLU A 241 5.64 88.10 -62.31
CA GLU A 241 4.59 89.07 -62.64
C GLU A 241 4.95 90.48 -62.14
N SER A 242 5.63 90.59 -61.00
CA SER A 242 6.17 91.86 -60.48
C SER A 242 7.32 92.39 -61.35
N GLN A 243 8.21 91.54 -61.85
CA GLN A 243 9.26 91.92 -62.80
C GLN A 243 8.65 92.34 -64.15
N GLU A 244 7.64 91.63 -64.65
CA GLU A 244 6.87 92.00 -65.85
C GLU A 244 6.16 93.34 -65.66
N LYS A 245 5.55 93.60 -64.50
CA LYS A 245 4.96 94.91 -64.14
C LYS A 245 6.00 96.03 -64.10
N VAL A 246 7.18 95.79 -63.53
CA VAL A 246 8.29 96.77 -63.50
C VAL A 246 8.84 97.03 -64.90
N LEU A 247 9.06 96.00 -65.71
CA LEU A 247 9.52 96.13 -67.10
C LEU A 247 8.46 96.84 -67.96
N ALA A 248 7.18 96.53 -67.79
CA ALA A 248 6.08 97.23 -68.45
C ALA A 248 6.04 98.71 -68.03
N GLN A 249 6.20 99.03 -66.74
CA GLN A 249 6.31 100.43 -66.28
C GLN A 249 7.58 101.13 -66.80
N GLN A 250 8.65 100.40 -67.06
CA GLN A 250 9.90 100.91 -67.64
C GLN A 250 9.85 101.07 -69.18
N VAL A 251 8.82 100.51 -69.84
CA VAL A 251 8.62 100.52 -71.30
C VAL A 251 7.32 101.26 -71.71
N HIS A 252 6.43 101.62 -70.79
CA HIS A 252 5.17 102.31 -71.10
C HIS A 252 5.30 103.84 -71.14
N VAL A 253 6.02 104.32 -72.16
CA VAL A 253 5.75 105.61 -72.81
C VAL A 253 5.68 105.32 -74.31
N ASP A 254 4.72 105.95 -75.00
CA ASP A 254 4.46 105.86 -76.44
C ASP A 254 4.13 104.44 -77.00
N LEU A 255 2.86 104.05 -76.86
CA LEU A 255 2.20 103.15 -77.82
C LEU A 255 1.04 103.89 -78.50
N ASP A 256 1.28 104.33 -79.73
CA ASP A 256 0.34 105.10 -80.54
C ASP A 256 -0.91 104.28 -80.91
N VAL A 257 -2.10 104.84 -80.64
CA VAL A 257 -3.38 104.13 -80.74
C VAL A 257 -3.89 104.17 -82.18
N SER A 258 -3.21 103.42 -83.05
CA SER A 258 -3.80 102.98 -84.32
C SER A 258 -5.08 102.20 -84.01
N LYS A 259 -6.22 102.71 -84.50
CA LYS A 259 -7.56 102.25 -84.10
C LYS A 259 -7.73 100.74 -84.39
N PRO A 260 -7.88 99.88 -83.36
CA PRO A 260 -8.33 98.52 -83.57
C PRO A 260 -9.78 98.52 -84.09
N ASP A 261 -10.23 97.44 -84.74
CA ASP A 261 -11.67 97.22 -84.88
C ASP A 261 -12.25 96.95 -83.49
N LEU A 262 -12.76 98.01 -82.86
CA LEU A 262 -13.42 97.96 -81.55
C LEU A 262 -14.57 96.94 -81.56
N THR A 263 -15.20 96.71 -82.71
CA THR A 263 -16.24 95.67 -82.90
C THR A 263 -15.67 94.26 -82.77
N ALA A 264 -14.44 94.00 -83.21
CA ALA A 264 -13.76 92.73 -83.04
C ALA A 264 -13.26 92.54 -81.61
N ALA A 265 -12.60 93.55 -81.04
CA ALA A 265 -12.12 93.49 -79.66
C ALA A 265 -13.28 93.29 -78.66
N LEU A 266 -14.40 94.01 -78.81
CA LEU A 266 -15.58 93.82 -77.96
C LEU A 266 -16.29 92.48 -78.20
N ARG A 267 -16.25 91.93 -79.41
CA ARG A 267 -16.71 90.55 -79.67
C ARG A 267 -15.83 89.52 -78.98
N ASP A 268 -14.51 89.66 -79.07
CA ASP A 268 -13.56 88.70 -78.50
C ASP A 268 -13.57 88.73 -76.97
N ILE A 269 -13.57 89.92 -76.35
CA ILE A 269 -13.77 90.12 -74.91
C ILE A 269 -15.09 89.48 -74.45
N ARG A 270 -16.19 89.69 -75.20
CA ARG A 270 -17.48 89.07 -74.88
C ARG A 270 -17.41 87.54 -74.97
N LEU A 271 -16.78 87.01 -76.01
CA LEU A 271 -16.65 85.57 -76.23
C LEU A 271 -15.76 84.93 -75.14
N GLN A 272 -14.71 85.62 -74.68
CA GLN A 272 -13.93 85.21 -73.51
C GLN A 272 -14.75 85.24 -72.21
N TYR A 273 -15.62 86.24 -71.99
CA TYR A 273 -16.53 86.24 -70.82
C TYR A 273 -17.61 85.14 -70.90
N GLU A 274 -18.16 84.87 -72.09
CA GLU A 274 -19.11 83.77 -72.30
C GLU A 274 -18.43 82.40 -72.08
N ASN A 275 -17.21 82.21 -72.58
CA ASN A 275 -16.39 81.03 -72.31
C ASN A 275 -16.04 80.88 -70.81
N LEU A 276 -15.59 81.95 -70.15
CA LEU A 276 -15.22 81.95 -68.73
C LEU A 276 -16.44 81.65 -67.83
N ALA A 277 -17.62 82.19 -68.17
CA ALA A 277 -18.86 81.88 -67.47
C ALA A 277 -19.28 80.41 -67.65
N THR A 278 -19.11 79.84 -68.85
CA THR A 278 -19.38 78.41 -69.07
C THR A 278 -18.35 77.49 -68.41
N SER A 279 -17.06 77.85 -68.41
CA SER A 279 -16.00 77.09 -67.75
C SER A 279 -16.22 77.05 -66.24
N ASN A 280 -16.41 78.22 -65.60
CA ASN A 280 -16.71 78.34 -64.18
C ASN A 280 -17.99 77.55 -63.78
N MET A 281 -19.02 77.55 -64.62
CA MET A 281 -20.24 76.76 -64.36
C MET A 281 -20.02 75.25 -64.50
N GLN A 282 -19.15 74.80 -65.41
CA GLN A 282 -18.74 73.39 -65.52
C GLN A 282 -17.83 72.97 -64.36
N GLU A 283 -16.81 73.76 -64.05
CA GLU A 283 -15.89 73.56 -62.93
C GLU A 283 -16.63 73.48 -61.59
N THR A 284 -17.64 74.34 -61.35
CA THR A 284 -18.47 74.26 -60.15
C THR A 284 -19.40 73.05 -60.15
N GLU A 285 -20.03 72.68 -61.28
CA GLU A 285 -20.78 71.42 -61.37
C GLU A 285 -19.90 70.19 -61.08
N GLU A 286 -18.70 70.13 -61.64
CA GLU A 286 -17.75 69.02 -61.45
C GLU A 286 -17.21 68.99 -60.02
N TRP A 287 -16.91 70.14 -59.42
CA TRP A 287 -16.53 70.25 -58.01
C TRP A 287 -17.65 69.74 -57.10
N TYR A 288 -18.90 70.13 -57.33
CA TYR A 288 -20.04 69.61 -56.58
C TYR A 288 -20.23 68.10 -56.81
N ARG A 289 -20.14 67.60 -58.05
CA ARG A 289 -20.22 66.15 -58.36
C ARG A 289 -19.15 65.36 -57.63
N SER A 290 -17.89 65.81 -57.68
CA SER A 290 -16.79 65.17 -56.93
C SER A 290 -17.08 65.20 -55.43
N LYS A 291 -17.57 66.32 -54.89
CA LYS A 291 -17.85 66.43 -53.45
C LYS A 291 -19.00 65.55 -53.00
N PHE A 292 -20.04 65.38 -53.82
CA PHE A 292 -21.11 64.41 -53.56
C PHE A 292 -20.63 62.96 -53.69
N ALA A 293 -19.73 62.67 -54.64
CA ALA A 293 -19.10 61.37 -54.75
C ALA A 293 -18.28 61.05 -53.48
N ASP A 294 -17.34 61.92 -53.09
CA ASP A 294 -16.51 61.80 -51.87
C ASP A 294 -17.35 61.51 -50.61
N LEU A 295 -18.44 62.27 -50.41
CA LEU A 295 -19.33 62.12 -49.26
C LEU A 295 -20.10 60.80 -49.29
N THR A 296 -20.56 60.37 -50.47
CA THR A 296 -21.25 59.07 -50.66
C THR A 296 -20.28 57.92 -50.40
N ASP A 297 -19.05 58.03 -50.90
CA ASP A 297 -17.98 57.05 -50.73
C ASP A 297 -17.52 56.93 -49.26
N ALA A 298 -17.41 58.06 -48.57
CA ALA A 298 -17.13 58.11 -47.13
C ALA A 298 -18.28 57.50 -46.30
N ALA A 299 -19.53 57.78 -46.66
CA ALA A 299 -20.70 57.17 -46.02
C ALA A 299 -20.75 55.65 -46.24
N ASN A 300 -20.45 55.18 -47.45
CA ASN A 300 -20.37 53.76 -47.78
C ASN A 300 -19.29 53.05 -46.95
N ARG A 301 -18.05 53.57 -46.93
CA ARG A 301 -16.93 53.01 -46.13
C ARG A 301 -17.26 52.95 -44.63
N ASN A 302 -17.90 53.99 -44.09
CA ASN A 302 -18.35 54.01 -42.70
C ASN A 302 -19.47 52.97 -42.44
N GLY A 303 -20.41 52.83 -43.38
CA GLY A 303 -21.44 51.78 -43.34
C GLY A 303 -20.86 50.36 -43.38
N GLU A 304 -19.83 50.12 -44.17
CA GLU A 304 -19.11 48.84 -44.22
C GLU A 304 -18.32 48.55 -42.94
N ALA A 305 -17.59 49.53 -42.42
CA ALA A 305 -16.87 49.40 -41.14
C ALA A 305 -17.85 49.11 -39.98
N LEU A 306 -18.98 49.83 -39.92
CA LEU A 306 -20.04 49.57 -38.94
C LEU A 306 -20.68 48.19 -39.12
N ARG A 307 -20.78 47.67 -40.35
CA ARG A 307 -21.25 46.31 -40.65
C ARG A 307 -20.24 45.25 -40.20
N GLN A 308 -18.94 45.47 -40.41
CA GLN A 308 -17.85 44.59 -39.96
C GLN A 308 -17.81 44.52 -38.42
N ALA A 309 -17.73 45.67 -37.74
CA ALA A 309 -17.74 45.73 -36.28
C ALA A 309 -18.99 45.08 -35.66
N LYS A 310 -20.16 45.20 -36.32
CA LYS A 310 -21.38 44.47 -35.91
C LYS A 310 -21.30 42.96 -36.14
N GLN A 311 -20.60 42.48 -37.17
CA GLN A 311 -20.38 41.05 -37.39
C GLN A 311 -19.42 40.48 -36.34
N GLU A 312 -18.30 41.15 -36.10
CA GLU A 312 -17.33 40.81 -35.05
C GLU A 312 -17.97 40.77 -33.66
N ALA A 313 -18.74 41.80 -33.27
CA ALA A 313 -19.44 41.83 -32.00
C ALA A 313 -20.47 40.69 -31.83
N ASN A 314 -21.11 40.23 -32.92
CA ASN A 314 -22.00 39.06 -32.88
C ASN A 314 -21.22 37.74 -32.83
N GLU A 315 -20.03 37.68 -33.42
CA GLU A 315 -19.16 36.51 -33.40
C GLU A 315 -18.51 36.31 -32.02
N TYR A 316 -17.96 37.36 -31.40
CA TYR A 316 -17.54 37.32 -30.01
C TYR A 316 -18.69 36.94 -29.06
N ARG A 317 -19.92 37.43 -29.31
CA ARG A 317 -21.11 37.03 -28.54
C ARG A 317 -21.42 35.53 -28.67
N ARG A 318 -21.21 34.92 -29.85
CA ARG A 318 -21.33 33.47 -30.04
C ARG A 318 -20.22 32.71 -29.32
N GLN A 319 -18.98 33.17 -29.42
CA GLN A 319 -17.83 32.52 -28.76
C GLN A 319 -18.00 32.52 -27.24
N ILE A 320 -18.48 33.62 -26.65
CA ILE A 320 -18.85 33.69 -25.24
C ILE A 320 -19.95 32.67 -24.90
N GLN A 321 -20.98 32.51 -25.74
CA GLN A 321 -22.04 31.52 -25.51
C GLN A 321 -21.52 30.08 -25.57
N VAL A 322 -20.69 29.73 -26.56
CA VAL A 322 -20.07 28.40 -26.67
C VAL A 322 -19.21 28.10 -25.46
N LEU A 323 -18.29 29.01 -25.11
CA LEU A 323 -17.41 28.86 -23.93
C LEU A 323 -18.20 28.77 -22.61
N THR A 324 -19.35 29.44 -22.51
CA THR A 324 -20.24 29.31 -21.33
C THR A 324 -20.85 27.92 -21.27
N CYS A 325 -21.37 27.40 -22.39
CA CYS A 325 -21.91 26.03 -22.46
C CYS A 325 -20.84 24.97 -22.19
N ASP A 326 -19.62 25.15 -22.69
CA ASP A 326 -18.50 24.23 -22.42
C ASP A 326 -18.08 24.27 -20.95
N LEU A 327 -18.03 25.46 -20.32
CA LEU A 327 -17.77 25.59 -18.88
C LEU A 327 -18.84 24.92 -18.02
N ASP A 328 -20.12 25.07 -18.36
CA ASP A 328 -21.22 24.46 -17.61
C ASP A 328 -21.31 22.94 -17.84
N ALA A 329 -20.97 22.46 -19.04
CA ALA A 329 -20.79 21.03 -19.30
C ALA A 329 -19.64 20.44 -18.49
N LEU A 330 -18.47 21.11 -18.46
CA LEU A 330 -17.32 20.68 -17.67
C LEU A 330 -17.62 20.69 -16.17
N ARG A 331 -18.30 21.72 -15.64
CA ARG A 331 -18.82 21.76 -14.26
C ARG A 331 -19.70 20.54 -13.96
N GLY A 332 -20.68 20.26 -14.82
CA GLY A 332 -21.56 19.09 -14.67
C GLY A 332 -20.80 17.75 -14.67
N THR A 333 -19.76 17.60 -15.50
CA THR A 333 -18.90 16.41 -15.45
C THR A 333 -18.07 16.33 -14.17
N ASN A 334 -17.53 17.44 -13.67
CA ASN A 334 -16.78 17.47 -12.43
C ASN A 334 -17.66 17.14 -11.22
N GLU A 335 -18.84 17.76 -11.09
CA GLU A 335 -19.83 17.39 -10.07
C GLU A 335 -20.24 15.91 -10.13
N SER A 336 -20.27 15.31 -11.33
CA SER A 336 -20.52 13.88 -11.49
C SER A 336 -19.36 13.02 -11.02
N LEU A 337 -18.11 13.42 -11.28
CA LEU A 337 -16.91 12.70 -10.84
C LEU A 337 -16.70 12.83 -9.32
N GLU A 338 -16.91 14.02 -8.75
CA GLU A 338 -16.87 14.22 -7.30
C GLU A 338 -17.94 13.40 -6.57
N ARG A 339 -19.15 13.28 -7.15
CA ARG A 339 -20.21 12.43 -6.59
C ARG A 339 -19.84 10.95 -6.64
N GLN A 340 -19.30 10.48 -7.78
CA GLN A 340 -18.79 9.10 -7.91
C GLN A 340 -17.62 8.80 -6.98
N LEU A 341 -16.76 9.79 -6.70
CA LEU A 341 -15.67 9.66 -5.72
C LEU A 341 -16.24 9.45 -4.31
N ARG A 342 -17.17 10.31 -3.86
CA ARG A 342 -17.84 10.17 -2.56
C ARG A 342 -18.60 8.84 -2.46
N GLU A 343 -19.33 8.44 -3.50
CA GLU A 343 -20.00 7.14 -3.60
C GLU A 343 -19.05 5.92 -3.61
N MET A 344 -17.76 6.10 -3.93
CA MET A 344 -16.71 5.09 -3.77
C MET A 344 -16.13 5.12 -2.34
N GLU A 345 -15.85 6.31 -1.80
CA GLU A 345 -15.32 6.52 -0.45
C GLU A 345 -16.29 5.99 0.63
N ASP A 346 -17.57 6.32 0.52
CA ASP A 346 -18.63 5.82 1.41
C ASP A 346 -18.72 4.28 1.39
N ARG A 347 -18.63 3.67 0.20
CA ARG A 347 -18.62 2.20 0.07
C ARG A 347 -17.37 1.56 0.67
N CYS A 348 -16.19 2.12 0.43
CA CYS A 348 -14.95 1.66 1.06
C CYS A 348 -15.00 1.82 2.59
N ALA A 349 -15.63 2.89 3.10
CA ALA A 349 -15.85 3.08 4.54
C ALA A 349 -16.82 2.05 5.12
N MET A 350 -17.94 1.77 4.44
CA MET A 350 -18.89 0.73 4.83
C MET A 350 -18.28 -0.68 4.80
N GLU A 351 -17.49 -1.01 3.78
CA GLU A 351 -16.76 -2.28 3.70
C GLU A 351 -15.73 -2.39 4.83
N THR A 352 -14.96 -1.33 5.10
CA THR A 352 -13.98 -1.27 6.19
C THR A 352 -14.63 -1.43 7.56
N ALA A 353 -15.77 -0.78 7.80
CA ALA A 353 -16.57 -0.96 9.01
C ALA A 353 -17.06 -2.40 9.17
N GLY A 354 -17.60 -3.00 8.10
CA GLY A 354 -18.01 -4.41 8.09
C GLY A 354 -16.86 -5.38 8.38
N TYR A 355 -15.66 -5.12 7.85
CA TYR A 355 -14.48 -5.91 8.22
C TYR A 355 -14.11 -5.72 9.70
N GLN A 356 -14.12 -4.48 10.21
CA GLN A 356 -13.85 -4.21 11.63
C GLN A 356 -14.86 -4.90 12.57
N ASP A 357 -16.15 -4.88 12.24
CA ASP A 357 -17.19 -5.61 12.99
C ASP A 357 -16.91 -7.13 13.01
N THR A 358 -16.49 -7.70 11.87
CA THR A 358 -16.13 -9.13 11.82
C THR A 358 -14.86 -9.47 12.61
N VAL A 359 -13.88 -8.54 12.68
CA VAL A 359 -12.68 -8.70 13.52
C VAL A 359 -13.08 -8.66 14.98
N SER A 360 -13.82 -7.64 15.43
CA SER A 360 -14.19 -7.50 16.85
C SER A 360 -15.09 -8.64 17.33
N ARG A 361 -16.02 -9.17 16.52
CA ARG A 361 -16.75 -10.40 16.85
C ARG A 361 -15.83 -11.62 17.02
N LEU A 362 -14.78 -11.76 16.20
CA LEU A 362 -13.81 -12.85 16.34
C LEU A 362 -12.92 -12.66 17.57
N GLU A 363 -12.58 -11.42 17.93
CA GLU A 363 -11.85 -11.09 19.16
C GLU A 363 -12.68 -11.42 20.41
N GLU A 364 -13.98 -11.10 20.40
CA GLU A 364 -14.95 -11.50 21.43
C GLU A 364 -15.09 -13.02 21.56
N GLU A 365 -15.23 -13.75 20.43
CA GLU A 365 -15.29 -15.22 20.43
C GLU A 365 -14.00 -15.86 20.96
N ILE A 366 -12.84 -15.31 20.59
CA ILE A 366 -11.54 -15.72 21.14
C ILE A 366 -11.44 -15.42 22.64
N GLN A 367 -12.01 -14.32 23.11
CA GLN A 367 -12.00 -13.95 24.53
C GLN A 367 -12.92 -14.86 25.37
N ALA A 368 -14.15 -15.12 24.89
CA ALA A 368 -15.07 -16.05 25.52
C ALA A 368 -14.46 -17.47 25.65
N LEU A 369 -13.80 -17.96 24.59
CA LEU A 369 -13.13 -19.28 24.62
C LEU A 369 -11.94 -19.34 25.59
N LYS A 370 -11.21 -18.22 25.81
CA LYS A 370 -10.17 -18.15 26.85
C LYS A 370 -10.78 -18.21 28.25
N GLU A 371 -11.91 -17.55 28.47
CA GLU A 371 -12.62 -17.54 29.75
C GLU A 371 -13.26 -18.91 30.05
N GLU A 372 -13.77 -19.61 29.04
CA GLU A 372 -14.19 -21.01 29.15
C GLU A 372 -13.02 -21.94 29.50
N MET A 373 -11.87 -21.79 28.83
CA MET A 373 -10.66 -22.56 29.15
C MET A 373 -10.17 -22.30 30.58
N ALA A 374 -10.16 -21.03 31.02
CA ALA A 374 -9.76 -20.66 32.37
C ALA A 374 -10.70 -21.26 33.44
N ARG A 375 -12.02 -21.24 33.19
CA ARG A 375 -13.01 -21.88 34.07
C ARG A 375 -12.79 -23.39 34.18
N HIS A 376 -12.59 -24.08 33.06
CA HIS A 376 -12.33 -25.52 33.07
C HIS A 376 -11.02 -25.87 33.78
N LEU A 377 -9.96 -25.07 33.64
CA LEU A 377 -8.72 -25.25 34.40
C LEU A 377 -8.95 -25.11 35.92
N GLN A 378 -9.80 -24.17 36.35
CA GLN A 378 -10.19 -24.07 37.75
C GLN A 378 -11.01 -25.29 38.22
N GLU A 379 -12.02 -25.71 37.45
CA GLU A 379 -12.84 -26.90 37.73
C GLU A 379 -11.99 -28.17 37.88
N TYR A 380 -10.96 -28.34 37.02
CA TYR A 380 -10.00 -29.44 37.13
C TYR A 380 -9.11 -29.33 38.38
N GLN A 381 -8.67 -28.12 38.76
CA GLN A 381 -7.88 -27.91 39.97
C GLN A 381 -8.70 -28.20 41.23
N ASP A 382 -9.96 -27.78 41.28
CA ASP A 382 -10.86 -28.04 42.41
C ASP A 382 -11.19 -29.54 42.53
N LEU A 383 -11.40 -30.24 41.40
CA LEU A 383 -11.55 -31.70 41.39
C LEU A 383 -10.27 -32.42 41.84
N LEU A 384 -9.08 -31.92 41.47
CA LEU A 384 -7.80 -32.43 41.94
C LEU A 384 -7.63 -32.21 43.46
N ASN A 385 -8.03 -31.05 43.98
CA ASN A 385 -8.01 -30.76 45.42
C ASN A 385 -8.89 -31.75 46.20
N VAL A 386 -10.11 -32.03 45.71
CA VAL A 386 -11.00 -33.05 46.30
C VAL A 386 -10.37 -34.46 46.22
N LYS A 387 -9.75 -34.81 45.08
CA LYS A 387 -9.08 -36.11 44.92
C LYS A 387 -7.93 -36.30 45.92
N LEU A 388 -7.15 -35.24 46.18
CA LEU A 388 -6.06 -35.26 47.15
C LEU A 388 -6.57 -35.37 48.60
N ALA A 389 -7.70 -34.74 48.93
CA ALA A 389 -8.35 -34.94 50.23
C ALA A 389 -8.79 -36.41 50.42
N LEU A 390 -9.41 -37.01 49.40
CA LEU A 390 -9.81 -38.42 49.42
C LEU A 390 -8.61 -39.39 49.52
N ASP A 391 -7.46 -39.08 48.89
CA ASP A 391 -6.23 -39.87 49.08
C ASP A 391 -5.78 -39.86 50.56
N ILE A 392 -5.86 -38.69 51.22
CA ILE A 392 -5.48 -38.52 52.64
C ILE A 392 -6.46 -39.25 53.57
N GLU A 393 -7.76 -39.19 53.28
CA GLU A 393 -8.78 -39.99 53.97
C GLU A 393 -8.48 -41.49 53.83
N ILE A 394 -8.25 -41.99 52.61
CA ILE A 394 -7.90 -43.40 52.35
C ILE A 394 -6.60 -43.79 53.09
N ALA A 395 -5.59 -42.92 53.13
CA ALA A 395 -4.34 -43.17 53.85
C ALA A 395 -4.54 -43.22 55.38
N THR A 396 -5.38 -42.35 55.95
CA THR A 396 -5.69 -42.36 57.38
C THR A 396 -6.58 -43.55 57.77
N TYR A 397 -7.56 -43.93 56.96
CA TYR A 397 -8.34 -45.15 57.15
C TYR A 397 -7.48 -46.41 57.11
N ARG A 398 -6.55 -46.54 56.15
CA ARG A 398 -5.57 -47.65 56.11
C ARG A 398 -4.74 -47.72 57.39
N LYS A 399 -4.18 -46.59 57.83
CA LYS A 399 -3.39 -46.51 59.06
C LYS A 399 -4.19 -46.86 60.34
N LEU A 400 -5.49 -46.58 60.36
CA LEU A 400 -6.38 -47.03 61.44
C LEU A 400 -6.60 -48.54 61.42
N LEU A 401 -6.81 -49.13 60.24
CA LEU A 401 -6.99 -50.58 60.06
C LEU A 401 -5.72 -51.35 60.43
N GLU A 402 -4.55 -50.92 59.94
CA GLU A 402 -3.23 -51.45 60.35
C GLU A 402 -3.05 -51.38 61.88
N GLY A 403 -3.59 -50.33 62.51
CA GLY A 403 -3.61 -50.13 63.97
C GLY A 403 -4.56 -51.06 64.74
N GLU A 404 -5.65 -51.55 64.13
CA GLU A 404 -6.53 -52.58 64.70
C GLU A 404 -5.97 -53.99 64.47
N GLU A 405 -5.42 -54.27 63.29
CA GLU A 405 -4.70 -55.54 63.01
C GLU A 405 -3.55 -55.73 64.01
N SER A 406 -2.85 -54.64 64.36
CA SER A 406 -1.82 -54.59 65.41
C SER A 406 -2.37 -54.81 66.84
N ARG A 407 -3.67 -54.65 67.09
CA ARG A 407 -4.33 -54.98 68.38
C ARG A 407 -4.86 -56.41 68.44
N ILE A 408 -5.30 -56.94 67.30
CA ILE A 408 -5.91 -58.28 67.19
C ILE A 408 -4.84 -59.39 67.05
N THR A 409 -3.62 -59.05 66.59
CA THR A 409 -2.57 -60.05 66.29
C THR A 409 -1.53 -60.19 67.39
N ILE A 410 -1.52 -61.32 68.09
CA ILE A 410 -0.42 -61.78 68.96
C ILE A 410 0.78 -62.18 68.06
N PRO A 411 2.04 -61.82 68.41
CA PRO A 411 3.04 -61.50 67.39
C PRO A 411 3.76 -62.69 66.75
N VAL A 412 3.97 -62.59 65.42
CA VAL A 412 5.01 -63.32 64.68
C VAL A 412 5.82 -62.33 63.82
N GLN A 413 6.93 -61.90 64.41
CA GLN A 413 8.17 -61.32 63.85
C GLN A 413 8.17 -60.64 62.46
N SER A 414 8.53 -59.35 62.47
CA SER A 414 8.76 -58.50 61.28
C SER A 414 10.06 -58.81 60.52
N PHE A 415 10.00 -58.78 59.19
CA PHE A 415 11.07 -58.33 58.27
C PHE A 415 10.36 -57.80 56.99
N SER A 416 10.73 -56.70 56.32
CA SER A 416 11.97 -55.90 56.35
C SER A 416 11.68 -54.40 56.20
N ASN A 417 12.65 -53.54 56.55
CA ASN A 417 12.61 -52.10 56.29
C ASN A 417 12.47 -51.76 54.78
N LEU A 418 11.59 -50.81 54.46
CA LEU A 418 11.72 -49.97 53.27
C LEU A 418 12.12 -48.56 53.69
N GLN A 419 13.31 -48.14 53.29
CA GLN A 419 13.82 -46.80 53.59
C GLN A 419 13.10 -45.77 52.71
N PHE A 420 12.20 -44.98 53.30
CA PHE A 420 11.62 -43.80 52.65
C PHE A 420 12.71 -42.72 52.51
N ARG A 421 13.47 -42.80 51.41
CA ARG A 421 14.49 -41.82 51.07
C ARG A 421 13.82 -40.58 50.50
N GLU A 422 13.76 -39.51 51.28
CA GLU A 422 13.27 -38.21 50.84
C GLU A 422 14.04 -37.72 49.61
N THR A 423 13.41 -37.77 48.44
CA THR A 423 13.89 -37.06 47.25
C THR A 423 13.47 -35.61 47.38
N ASN A 424 14.34 -34.82 48.01
CA ASN A 424 14.22 -33.37 48.11
C ASN A 424 14.02 -32.77 46.69
N LEU A 425 12.82 -32.26 46.42
CA LEU A 425 12.53 -31.53 45.19
C LEU A 425 13.11 -30.12 45.33
N ASP A 426 14.36 -29.96 44.92
CA ASP A 426 15.08 -28.68 44.95
C ASP A 426 14.54 -27.72 43.88
N SER A 427 13.30 -27.29 44.03
CA SER A 427 12.65 -26.28 43.18
C SER A 427 13.17 -24.88 43.52
N LYS A 428 14.49 -24.69 43.44
CA LYS A 428 15.12 -23.37 43.43
C LYS A 428 14.62 -22.61 42.21
N THR A 429 13.71 -21.68 42.44
CA THR A 429 13.51 -20.52 41.60
C THR A 429 14.58 -19.47 41.94
N PRO A 430 15.65 -19.31 41.16
CA PRO A 430 16.31 -18.02 41.09
C PRO A 430 15.38 -17.09 40.29
N GLU A 431 14.68 -16.20 40.99
CA GLU A 431 14.20 -14.98 40.34
C GLU A 431 15.42 -14.16 39.90
N ALA A 432 15.93 -14.46 38.71
CA ALA A 432 16.92 -13.64 38.06
C ALA A 432 16.23 -12.32 37.67
N HIS A 433 16.21 -11.36 38.59
CA HIS A 433 15.72 -10.01 38.34
C HIS A 433 16.52 -9.38 37.19
N VAL A 434 15.99 -9.50 35.97
CA VAL A 434 16.57 -8.89 34.76
C VAL A 434 16.40 -7.38 34.88
N LYS A 435 17.37 -6.73 35.54
CA LYS A 435 17.54 -5.28 35.57
C LYS A 435 17.80 -4.81 34.14
N ARG A 436 16.73 -4.53 33.39
CA ARG A 436 16.75 -3.98 32.03
C ARG A 436 17.43 -2.61 32.06
N SER A 437 18.71 -2.58 31.75
CA SER A 437 19.47 -1.34 31.53
C SER A 437 19.00 -0.67 30.24
N ILE A 438 18.25 0.43 30.38
CA ILE A 438 17.79 1.21 29.23
C ILE A 438 18.96 2.08 28.75
N LEU A 439 19.59 1.69 27.64
CA LEU A 439 20.66 2.47 27.00
C LEU A 439 20.06 3.64 26.22
N VAL A 440 19.76 4.74 26.93
CA VAL A 440 19.32 5.99 26.29
C VAL A 440 20.48 6.59 25.49
N ARG A 441 20.36 6.56 24.16
CA ARG A 441 21.33 7.16 23.22
C ARG A 441 20.72 8.43 22.63
N THR A 442 20.99 9.57 23.26
CA THR A 442 20.66 10.89 22.69
C THR A 442 21.59 11.19 21.52
N VAL A 443 21.02 11.54 20.37
CA VAL A 443 21.74 11.94 19.16
C VAL A 443 21.39 13.38 18.86
N GLU A 444 22.37 14.27 18.90
CA GLU A 444 22.20 15.66 18.44
C GLU A 444 22.49 15.70 16.94
N THR A 445 21.44 15.83 16.13
CA THR A 445 21.54 16.04 14.69
C THR A 445 21.48 17.52 14.37
N ARG A 446 22.44 18.01 13.58
CA ARG A 446 22.37 19.33 12.94
C ARG A 446 22.68 19.15 11.46
N ASP A 447 21.79 19.66 10.61
CA ASP A 447 21.95 19.68 9.15
C ASP A 447 22.24 18.31 8.50
N GLY A 448 21.70 17.23 9.10
CA GLY A 448 21.64 15.88 8.52
C GLY A 448 22.71 14.89 8.99
N GLU A 449 23.86 15.37 9.51
CA GLU A 449 24.96 14.49 9.94
C GLU A 449 25.06 14.35 11.48
N VAL A 450 25.65 13.24 11.93
CA VAL A 450 25.72 12.86 13.36
C VAL A 450 27.11 13.17 13.92
N CYS A 451 27.26 14.37 14.51
CA CYS A 451 28.57 14.87 14.92
C CYS A 451 29.13 14.30 16.24
N ARG A 452 28.30 13.69 17.10
CA ARG A 452 28.76 13.00 18.33
C ARG A 452 27.73 12.02 18.90
N ALA A 453 28.23 10.99 19.59
CA ALA A 453 27.43 10.09 20.40
C ALA A 453 28.12 9.83 21.76
N ASN A 454 27.53 10.32 22.85
CA ASN A 454 27.96 10.02 24.21
C ASN A 454 27.03 8.97 24.84
N ALA A 455 27.59 7.94 25.49
CA ALA A 455 26.82 6.93 26.21
C ALA A 455 26.91 7.16 27.72
N GLY A 456 25.78 7.50 28.36
CA GLY A 456 25.70 7.70 29.81
C GLY A 456 24.75 6.69 30.46
N THR A 457 25.28 5.80 31.31
CA THR A 457 24.47 4.82 32.04
C THR A 457 23.85 5.43 33.30
N LYS A 458 22.58 5.82 33.24
CA LYS A 458 21.79 6.12 34.45
C LYS A 458 21.23 4.83 35.05
N THR A 459 21.77 4.43 36.19
CA THR A 459 21.14 3.45 37.09
C THR A 459 20.07 4.16 37.92
N GLY A 460 18.79 3.82 37.72
CA GLY A 460 17.77 4.10 38.72
C GLY A 460 17.95 3.14 39.92
N SER A 461 17.84 3.69 41.13
CA SER A 461 17.64 2.93 42.37
C SER A 461 16.15 2.79 42.66
#